data_AF-A0A933BQR0-F1
#
_entry.id   AF-A0A933BQR0-F1
#
_cell.length_a   1.000
_cell.length_b   1.000
_cell.length_c   1.000
_cell.angle_alpha   90.00
_cell.angle_beta   90.00
_cell.angle_gamma   90.00
#
_symmetry.space_group_name_H-M   'P 1'
#
loop_
_entity.id
_entity.type
_entity.pdbx_description
1 polymer ?
#
loop_
_entity_poly.entity_id
_entity_poly.type
_entity_poly.pdbx_seq_one_letter_code
_entity_poly.pdbx_strand_id
1 'polypeptide(L)'
;MKQRLGMKLRTEQRLAILGRLRMADWIEMPESEFSLEIQKLEKDPLFKKLAFGSSSAPGAILRQRWPRGTLTSGFYEINEQILAKGDRVHVEEKLDKQAHLLPLIRKMGRPDFERYFVHAEEAVPLEEIARRTGLKLEDVQAIHELLLDIGAETEFYLPERDPNMKRSFSCLARIQLSEGQPRFEFFSPYWARGLYQIRYDTLEEWKHGDRLSGAERKRLRHLIKRIETINLRQNTLFRVMESITQLQAQHLQSRSPLDLRPISLRMLAHRLQLAPSTVSRAISHRSIVLPWGKEAPLSALLPGQRRVVREVLARWLEQGTSESDSQLAERLALERGIRISRRTVNAVRNEIRKQR
;
A
#
# COMPACT_ATOMS: atom_id res chain seq x y z
N MET A 1 5.80 -48.93 -6.02
CA MET A 1 6.25 -47.63 -6.59
C MET A 1 5.11 -46.62 -6.84
N LYS A 2 3.91 -47.03 -7.31
CA LYS A 2 2.76 -46.12 -7.55
C LYS A 2 2.17 -45.43 -6.30
N GLN A 3 2.17 -46.06 -5.12
CA GLN A 3 1.63 -45.46 -3.88
C GLN A 3 2.45 -44.28 -3.33
N ARG A 4 3.79 -44.31 -3.47
CA ARG A 4 4.66 -43.20 -3.02
C ARG A 4 4.52 -41.94 -3.87
N LEU A 5 4.19 -42.08 -5.16
CA LEU A 5 3.94 -40.94 -6.07
C LEU A 5 2.62 -40.22 -5.73
N GLY A 6 1.56 -40.97 -5.40
CA GLY A 6 0.26 -40.42 -5.01
C GLY A 6 0.27 -39.68 -3.67
N MET A 7 1.10 -40.10 -2.71
CA MET A 7 1.28 -39.38 -1.45
C MET A 7 2.08 -38.07 -1.61
N LYS A 8 3.09 -38.05 -2.49
CA LYS A 8 3.86 -36.82 -2.79
C LYS A 8 2.99 -35.75 -3.46
N LEU A 9 2.19 -36.12 -4.47
CA LEU A 9 1.25 -35.18 -5.13
C LEU A 9 0.24 -34.58 -4.14
N ARG A 10 -0.32 -35.37 -3.22
CA ARG A 10 -1.23 -34.85 -2.18
C ARG A 10 -0.52 -33.91 -1.19
N THR A 11 0.76 -34.14 -0.92
CA THR A 11 1.56 -33.32 0.01
C THR A 11 1.92 -31.98 -0.64
N GLU A 12 2.29 -31.98 -1.92
CA GLU A 12 2.54 -30.75 -2.70
C GLU A 12 1.27 -29.92 -2.87
N GLN A 13 0.13 -30.56 -3.17
CA GLN A 13 -1.17 -29.88 -3.21
C GLN A 13 -1.55 -29.29 -1.84
N ARG A 14 -1.33 -30.03 -0.74
CA ARG A 14 -1.53 -29.51 0.62
C ARG A 14 -0.59 -28.35 0.95
N LEU A 15 0.68 -28.42 0.55
CA LEU A 15 1.66 -27.33 0.74
C LEU A 15 1.29 -26.09 -0.08
N ALA A 16 0.79 -26.27 -1.31
CA ALA A 16 0.28 -25.18 -2.12
C ALA A 16 -0.99 -24.55 -1.52
N ILE A 17 -1.90 -25.36 -0.97
CA ILE A 17 -3.09 -24.88 -0.27
C ILE A 17 -2.70 -24.14 1.02
N LEU A 18 -1.80 -24.69 1.84
CA LEU A 18 -1.28 -24.03 3.03
C LEU A 18 -0.53 -22.74 2.70
N GLY A 19 0.20 -22.72 1.59
CA GLY A 19 0.81 -21.51 1.03
C GLY A 19 -0.24 -20.47 0.67
N ARG A 20 -1.31 -20.86 -0.05
CA ARG A 20 -2.41 -19.96 -0.41
C ARG A 20 -3.20 -19.46 0.80
N LEU A 21 -3.42 -20.30 1.81
CA LEU A 21 -4.08 -19.90 3.06
C LEU A 21 -3.24 -18.87 3.81
N ARG A 22 -1.94 -19.14 4.00
CA ARG A 22 -1.03 -18.16 4.59
C ARG A 22 -1.03 -16.86 3.79
N MET A 23 -0.99 -16.91 2.47
CA MET A 23 -1.05 -15.68 1.65
C MET A 23 -2.37 -14.93 1.82
N ALA A 24 -3.50 -15.64 1.97
CA ALA A 24 -4.77 -14.99 2.26
C ALA A 24 -4.71 -14.23 3.59
N ASP A 25 -4.15 -14.84 4.64
CA ASP A 25 -3.99 -14.22 5.95
C ASP A 25 -3.12 -12.96 5.87
N TRP A 26 -1.99 -13.03 5.13
CA TRP A 26 -1.11 -11.87 4.93
C TRP A 26 -1.78 -10.72 4.16
N ILE A 27 -2.64 -11.03 3.17
CA ILE A 27 -3.39 -10.01 2.42
C ILE A 27 -4.49 -9.38 3.29
N GLU A 28 -5.12 -10.16 4.16
CA GLU A 28 -6.20 -9.71 5.03
C GLU A 28 -5.70 -8.98 6.29
N MET A 29 -4.45 -9.25 6.71
CA MET A 29 -3.77 -8.63 7.85
C MET A 29 -3.91 -7.09 7.83
N PRO A 30 -4.40 -6.49 8.92
CA PRO A 30 -4.47 -5.04 9.10
C PRO A 30 -3.11 -4.35 8.93
N GLU A 31 -3.11 -3.08 8.53
CA GLU A 31 -1.84 -2.38 8.28
C GLU A 31 -1.02 -2.15 9.55
N SER A 32 -1.66 -2.00 10.72
CA SER A 32 -0.97 -1.88 12.02
C SER A 32 -0.23 -3.15 12.37
N GLU A 33 -0.87 -4.32 12.25
CA GLU A 33 -0.21 -5.61 12.46
C GLU A 33 0.89 -5.85 11.43
N PHE A 34 0.63 -5.52 10.16
CA PHE A 34 1.63 -5.66 9.10
C PHE A 34 2.86 -4.77 9.33
N SER A 35 2.68 -3.56 9.85
CA SER A 35 3.79 -2.68 10.18
C SER A 35 4.67 -3.25 11.30
N LEU A 36 4.07 -3.89 12.31
CA LEU A 36 4.80 -4.62 13.35
C LEU A 36 5.61 -5.78 12.76
N GLU A 37 5.06 -6.49 11.77
CA GLU A 37 5.79 -7.56 11.07
C GLU A 37 7.01 -7.03 10.30
N ILE A 38 6.88 -5.86 9.65
CA ILE A 38 7.99 -5.16 9.01
C ILE A 38 9.01 -4.71 10.06
N GLN A 39 8.58 -4.11 11.16
CA GLN A 39 9.47 -3.67 12.24
C GLN A 39 10.28 -4.87 12.79
N LYS A 40 9.62 -6.01 13.06
CA LYS A 40 10.30 -7.25 13.48
C LYS A 40 11.28 -7.77 12.43
N LEU A 41 10.99 -7.60 11.14
CA LEU A 41 11.91 -7.98 10.06
C LEU A 41 13.14 -7.07 10.06
N GLU A 42 12.93 -5.75 10.05
CA GLU A 42 14.03 -4.77 9.94
C GLU A 42 14.87 -4.65 11.22
N LYS A 43 14.30 -5.03 12.38
CA LYS A 43 15.04 -5.17 13.65
C LYS A 43 15.88 -6.46 13.74
N ASP A 44 15.65 -7.44 12.86
CA ASP A 44 16.41 -8.70 12.87
C ASP A 44 17.91 -8.43 12.62
N PRO A 45 18.83 -8.91 13.49
CA PRO A 45 20.26 -8.70 13.30
C PRO A 45 20.80 -9.21 11.95
N LEU A 46 20.28 -10.34 11.45
CA LEU A 46 20.66 -10.88 10.14
C LEU A 46 20.14 -9.99 9.02
N PHE A 47 18.95 -9.40 9.17
CA PHE A 47 18.43 -8.43 8.21
C PHE A 47 19.32 -7.19 8.19
N LYS A 48 19.61 -6.58 9.34
CA LYS A 48 20.47 -5.39 9.43
C LYS A 48 21.83 -5.63 8.77
N LYS A 49 22.44 -6.79 9.05
CA LYS A 49 23.72 -7.21 8.47
C LYS A 49 23.65 -7.31 6.93
N LEU A 50 22.55 -7.82 6.39
CA LEU A 50 22.35 -7.94 4.94
C LEU A 50 21.87 -6.64 4.28
N ALA A 51 21.21 -5.73 5.01
CA ALA A 51 20.75 -4.45 4.47
C ALA A 51 21.87 -3.41 4.44
N PHE A 52 22.60 -3.25 5.55
CA PHE A 52 23.67 -2.27 5.67
C PHE A 52 25.04 -2.82 5.23
N GLY A 53 25.15 -4.13 5.06
CA GLY A 53 26.41 -4.78 4.72
C GLY A 53 27.41 -4.77 5.88
N SER A 54 28.67 -5.00 5.55
CA SER A 54 29.82 -4.90 6.46
C SER A 54 30.93 -4.08 5.79
N SER A 55 31.91 -3.62 6.56
CA SER A 55 33.06 -2.86 6.02
C SER A 55 33.84 -3.60 4.91
N SER A 56 33.63 -4.91 4.77
CA SER A 56 34.23 -5.80 3.78
C SER A 56 33.30 -6.24 2.64
N ALA A 57 32.01 -5.89 2.67
CA ALA A 57 31.03 -6.35 1.69
C ALA A 57 29.78 -5.45 1.60
N PRO A 58 29.30 -5.10 0.40
CA PRO A 58 28.03 -4.39 0.28
C PRO A 58 26.87 -5.27 0.76
N GLY A 59 25.79 -4.63 1.25
CA GLY A 59 24.58 -5.34 1.65
C GLY A 59 23.97 -6.14 0.50
N ALA A 60 23.27 -7.24 0.79
CA ALA A 60 22.54 -8.02 -0.22
C ALA A 60 21.07 -7.58 -0.39
N ILE A 61 20.55 -6.73 0.50
CA ILE A 61 19.16 -6.28 0.49
C ILE A 61 19.10 -4.78 0.21
N LEU A 62 18.30 -4.40 -0.78
CA LEU A 62 18.01 -3.02 -1.15
C LEU A 62 16.51 -2.74 -1.03
N ARG A 63 16.15 -1.46 -1.11
CA ARG A 63 14.78 -1.02 -1.33
C ARG A 63 14.60 -0.55 -2.77
N GLN A 64 13.51 -0.98 -3.40
CA GLN A 64 13.09 -0.56 -4.72
C GLN A 64 11.77 0.20 -4.60
N ARG A 65 11.81 1.50 -4.88
CA ARG A 65 10.65 2.37 -4.80
C ARG A 65 9.60 2.04 -5.85
N TRP A 66 8.37 2.40 -5.51
CA TRP A 66 7.32 2.53 -6.51
C TRP A 66 7.66 3.70 -7.45
N PRO A 67 7.57 3.53 -8.78
CA PRO A 67 7.90 4.58 -9.75
C PRO A 67 7.18 5.93 -9.53
N ARG A 68 6.06 5.93 -8.80
CA ARG A 68 5.20 7.09 -8.53
C ARG A 68 4.72 7.14 -7.08
N GLY A 69 5.51 6.58 -6.17
CA GLY A 69 5.24 6.58 -4.74
C GLY A 69 6.09 7.60 -4.01
N THR A 70 5.46 8.44 -3.20
CA THR A 70 6.14 9.37 -2.29
C THR A 70 5.57 9.21 -0.88
N LEU A 71 6.31 9.67 0.12
CA LEU A 71 5.79 9.83 1.48
C LEU A 71 5.02 11.15 1.55
N THR A 72 3.86 11.17 2.23
CA THR A 72 3.05 12.39 2.30
C THR A 72 3.78 13.50 3.08
N SER A 73 3.59 14.78 2.69
CA SER A 73 4.24 15.91 3.35
C SER A 73 3.85 16.07 4.82
N GLY A 74 2.62 15.65 5.17
CA GLY A 74 2.14 15.60 6.54
C GLY A 74 3.03 14.78 7.49
N PHE A 75 3.75 13.76 6.98
CA PHE A 75 4.73 13.05 7.80
C PHE A 75 5.82 13.99 8.37
N TYR A 76 6.19 15.02 7.61
CA TYR A 76 7.23 15.99 7.99
C TYR A 76 6.68 17.21 8.72
N GLU A 77 5.47 17.65 8.38
CA GLU A 77 4.85 18.89 8.89
C GLU A 77 4.21 18.72 10.27
N ILE A 78 3.76 17.50 10.61
CA ILE A 78 2.90 17.23 11.77
C ILE A 78 3.68 17.17 13.12
N ASN A 79 4.98 17.50 13.13
CA ASN A 79 5.80 17.43 14.35
C ASN A 79 5.64 18.62 15.33
N GLU A 80 5.13 19.79 14.91
CA GLU A 80 4.95 20.94 15.84
C GLU A 80 3.54 21.06 16.43
N GLN A 81 2.50 20.64 15.72
CA GLN A 81 1.11 20.77 16.20
C GLN A 81 0.62 19.57 17.02
N ILE A 82 1.19 18.37 16.85
CA ILE A 82 0.90 17.22 17.72
C ILE A 82 1.37 17.49 19.15
N LEU A 83 2.51 18.17 19.33
CA LEU A 83 2.99 18.60 20.66
C LEU A 83 2.01 19.54 21.40
N ALA A 84 1.10 20.21 20.68
CA ALA A 84 0.21 21.21 21.24
C ALA A 84 -1.22 20.69 21.54
N LYS A 85 -1.58 19.49 21.06
CA LYS A 85 -2.92 18.89 21.30
C LYS A 85 -2.75 17.60 22.09
N GLY A 86 -2.74 17.74 23.41
CA GLY A 86 -2.58 16.70 24.43
C GLY A 86 -3.74 15.71 24.52
N ASP A 87 -4.13 15.12 23.39
CA ASP A 87 -5.12 14.05 23.30
C ASP A 87 -4.49 12.89 22.53
N ARG A 88 -3.49 12.20 23.12
CA ARG A 88 -3.01 10.82 22.77
C ARG A 88 -1.82 10.38 23.66
N VAL A 89 -2.16 9.85 24.83
CA VAL A 89 -1.32 9.45 25.99
C VAL A 89 -0.16 8.44 25.72
N HIS A 90 0.13 8.01 24.49
CA HIS A 90 1.18 7.01 24.20
C HIS A 90 2.33 7.48 23.30
N VAL A 91 2.16 8.58 22.55
CA VAL A 91 3.19 9.11 21.64
C VAL A 91 4.12 10.07 22.39
N GLU A 92 3.62 10.74 23.41
CA GLU A 92 4.33 11.72 24.24
C GLU A 92 5.54 11.09 24.96
N GLU A 93 5.38 9.93 25.60
CA GLU A 93 6.45 9.30 26.38
C GLU A 93 7.66 8.81 25.56
N LYS A 94 7.50 8.52 24.26
CA LYS A 94 8.58 8.05 23.37
C LYS A 94 9.21 9.16 22.56
N LEU A 95 8.42 10.12 22.04
CA LEU A 95 8.97 11.28 21.36
C LEU A 95 9.75 12.19 22.31
N ASP A 96 9.36 12.28 23.59
CA ASP A 96 10.14 13.01 24.60
C ASP A 96 11.55 12.44 24.79
N LYS A 97 11.71 11.12 24.67
CA LYS A 97 13.04 10.46 24.75
C LYS A 97 13.91 10.71 23.51
N GLN A 98 13.32 11.09 22.38
CA GLN A 98 14.00 11.23 21.08
C GLN A 98 13.89 12.64 20.48
N ALA A 99 13.39 13.62 21.25
CA ALA A 99 13.26 15.02 20.83
C ALA A 99 14.59 15.64 20.36
N HIS A 100 15.72 15.16 20.91
CA HIS A 100 17.06 15.58 20.51
C HIS A 100 17.47 15.15 19.08
N LEU A 101 16.78 14.19 18.48
CA LEU A 101 17.04 13.72 17.11
C LEU A 101 16.37 14.59 16.04
N LEU A 102 15.29 15.30 16.38
CA LEU A 102 14.57 16.17 15.44
C LEU A 102 15.44 17.32 14.90
N PRO A 103 16.23 18.04 15.73
CA PRO A 103 17.21 19.01 15.26
C PRO A 103 18.29 18.40 14.35
N LEU A 104 18.71 17.15 14.60
CA LEU A 104 19.71 16.45 13.77
C LEU A 104 19.15 16.09 12.40
N ILE A 105 17.89 15.62 12.34
CA ILE A 105 17.18 15.38 11.07
C ILE A 105 17.01 16.70 10.30
N ARG A 106 16.68 17.81 10.98
CA ARG A 106 16.62 19.15 10.37
C ARG A 106 17.98 19.59 9.82
N LYS A 107 19.07 19.34 10.54
CA LYS A 107 20.45 19.67 10.13
C LYS A 107 20.92 18.84 8.93
N MET A 108 20.53 17.57 8.86
CA MET A 108 20.79 16.68 7.72
C MET A 108 20.05 17.14 6.46
N GLY A 109 18.86 17.73 6.62
CA GLY A 109 18.04 18.17 5.51
C GLY A 109 17.15 17.05 4.96
N ARG A 110 15.98 17.45 4.46
CA ARG A 110 14.95 16.54 3.93
C ARG A 110 15.44 15.63 2.78
N PRO A 111 16.23 16.11 1.80
CA PRO A 111 16.67 15.28 0.68
C PRO A 111 17.57 14.11 1.12
N ASP A 112 18.50 14.36 2.04
CA ASP A 112 19.41 13.32 2.55
C ASP A 112 18.70 12.36 3.50
N PHE A 113 17.77 12.85 4.32
CA PHE A 113 16.90 11.99 5.11
C PHE A 113 16.05 11.06 4.23
N GLU A 114 15.44 11.61 3.18
CA GLU A 114 14.67 10.82 2.22
C GLU A 114 15.55 9.81 1.50
N ARG A 115 16.74 10.20 1.04
CA ARG A 115 17.67 9.30 0.35
C ARG A 115 18.14 8.13 1.22
N TYR A 116 18.63 8.41 2.42
CA TYR A 116 19.31 7.41 3.25
C TYR A 116 18.37 6.60 4.15
N PHE A 117 17.30 7.21 4.66
CA PHE A 117 16.44 6.57 5.67
C PHE A 117 15.08 6.17 5.11
N VAL A 118 14.45 7.00 4.28
CA VAL A 118 13.13 6.70 3.71
C VAL A 118 13.25 5.81 2.47
N HIS A 119 14.15 6.11 1.55
CA HIS A 119 14.26 5.41 0.28
C HIS A 119 15.24 4.25 0.37
N ALA A 120 16.39 4.44 1.02
CA ALA A 120 17.42 3.40 1.22
C ALA A 120 17.75 2.63 -0.08
N GLU A 121 17.82 3.35 -1.20
CA GLU A 121 18.11 2.79 -2.53
C GLU A 121 19.56 2.33 -2.67
N GLU A 122 20.45 2.82 -1.81
CA GLU A 122 21.85 2.43 -1.76
C GLU A 122 22.10 1.54 -0.53
N ALA A 123 22.67 0.35 -0.72
CA ALA A 123 23.13 -0.53 0.37
C ALA A 123 24.45 0.02 0.93
N VAL A 124 24.35 1.15 1.64
CA VAL A 124 25.48 1.86 2.23
C VAL A 124 25.53 1.52 3.72
N PRO A 125 26.71 1.17 4.26
CA PRO A 125 26.87 0.97 5.69
C PRO A 125 26.50 2.21 6.49
N LEU A 126 25.96 2.03 7.69
CA LEU A 126 25.59 3.14 8.59
C LEU A 126 26.78 4.06 8.92
N GLU A 127 28.00 3.50 8.93
CA GLU A 127 29.27 4.23 9.11
C GLU A 127 29.51 5.24 7.97
N GLU A 128 29.22 4.83 6.74
CA GLU A 128 29.37 5.67 5.56
C GLU A 128 28.26 6.72 5.48
N ILE A 129 27.05 6.41 5.95
CA ILE A 129 25.96 7.39 6.11
C ILE A 129 26.36 8.44 7.16
N ALA A 130 26.92 8.02 8.29
CA ALA A 130 27.42 8.94 9.33
C ALA A 130 28.52 9.87 8.77
N ARG A 131 29.45 9.33 7.98
CA ARG A 131 30.50 10.12 7.31
C ARG A 131 29.93 11.14 6.32
N ARG A 132 28.95 10.75 5.50
CA ARG A 132 28.33 11.62 4.48
C ARG A 132 27.42 12.68 5.07
N THR A 133 26.72 12.37 6.16
CA THR A 133 25.78 13.28 6.83
C THR A 133 26.45 14.15 7.91
N GLY A 134 27.71 13.85 8.27
CA GLY A 134 28.44 14.56 9.33
C GLY A 134 27.85 14.33 10.73
N LEU A 135 27.09 13.25 10.92
CA LEU A 135 26.49 12.85 12.18
C LEU A 135 27.30 11.74 12.87
N LYS A 136 27.09 11.55 14.18
CA LYS A 136 27.68 10.39 14.86
C LYS A 136 26.95 9.11 14.46
N LEU A 137 27.66 7.98 14.50
CA LEU A 137 27.08 6.67 14.19
C LEU A 137 25.89 6.35 15.11
N GLU A 138 25.98 6.72 16.39
CA GLU A 138 24.90 6.55 17.37
C GLU A 138 23.64 7.34 16.97
N ASP A 139 23.80 8.58 16.50
CA ASP A 139 22.69 9.42 16.06
C ASP A 139 22.02 8.82 14.81
N VAL A 140 22.81 8.31 13.85
CA VAL A 140 22.29 7.65 12.65
C VAL A 140 21.52 6.38 12.99
N GLN A 141 22.02 5.58 13.94
CA GLN A 141 21.31 4.40 14.42
C GLN A 141 20.00 4.78 15.13
N ALA A 142 20.03 5.84 15.95
CA ALA A 142 18.86 6.32 16.66
C ALA A 142 17.79 6.87 15.69
N ILE A 143 18.19 7.59 14.64
CA ILE A 143 17.28 8.06 13.58
C ILE A 143 16.65 6.87 12.84
N HIS A 144 17.44 5.83 12.53
CA HIS A 144 16.92 4.63 11.89
C HIS A 144 15.89 3.90 12.80
N GLU A 145 16.19 3.71 14.08
CA GLU A 145 15.25 3.10 15.03
C GLU A 145 13.98 3.95 15.22
N LEU A 146 14.11 5.29 15.32
CA LEU A 146 12.96 6.19 15.36
C LEU A 146 12.05 6.01 14.14
N LEU A 147 12.62 5.89 12.94
CA LEU A 147 11.83 5.66 11.73
C LEU A 147 11.09 4.32 11.74
N LEU A 148 11.70 3.26 12.29
CA LEU A 148 11.04 1.96 12.48
C LEU A 148 9.86 2.06 13.45
N ASP A 149 10.04 2.78 14.54
CA ASP A 149 9.04 2.94 15.59
C ASP A 149 7.87 3.82 15.13
N ILE A 150 8.16 4.95 14.48
CA ILE A 150 7.14 5.79 13.83
C ILE A 150 6.36 4.99 12.79
N GLY A 151 7.06 4.17 11.97
CA GLY A 151 6.42 3.32 10.96
C GLY A 151 5.38 2.36 11.55
N ALA A 152 5.68 1.76 12.71
CA ALA A 152 4.78 0.88 13.45
C ALA A 152 3.52 1.58 13.95
N GLU A 153 3.60 2.88 14.19
CA GLU A 153 2.56 3.71 14.81
C GLU A 153 1.80 4.59 13.79
N THR A 154 1.82 4.23 12.50
CA THR A 154 1.34 5.09 11.40
C THR A 154 -0.15 5.48 11.43
N GLU A 155 -0.97 4.89 12.29
CA GLU A 155 -2.38 5.29 12.48
C GLU A 155 -2.53 6.71 13.06
N PHE A 156 -1.48 7.29 13.66
CA PHE A 156 -1.53 8.63 14.26
C PHE A 156 -1.43 9.79 13.26
N TYR A 157 -0.99 9.55 12.03
CA TYR A 157 -0.69 10.59 11.02
C TYR A 157 -1.79 10.76 9.96
N LEU A 158 -2.97 10.20 10.21
CA LEU A 158 -4.09 10.22 9.28
C LEU A 158 -4.86 11.56 9.38
N PRO A 159 -5.35 12.11 8.25
CA PRO A 159 -6.24 13.27 8.27
C PRO A 159 -7.52 12.98 9.07
N GLU A 160 -8.22 14.04 9.52
CA GLU A 160 -9.48 13.91 10.26
C GLU A 160 -10.46 13.00 9.50
N ARG A 161 -10.82 11.88 10.15
CA ARG A 161 -11.68 10.84 9.57
C ARG A 161 -13.11 11.35 9.45
N ASP A 162 -13.79 10.98 8.37
CA ASP A 162 -15.24 11.20 8.24
C ASP A 162 -15.96 10.47 9.41
N PRO A 163 -16.75 11.18 10.25
CA PRO A 163 -17.43 10.60 11.41
C PRO A 163 -18.35 9.42 11.05
N ASN A 164 -18.81 9.35 9.80
CA ASN A 164 -19.69 8.29 9.32
C ASN A 164 -18.95 7.02 8.87
N MET A 165 -17.62 7.02 8.86
CA MET A 165 -16.84 5.88 8.39
C MET A 165 -16.59 4.88 9.53
N LYS A 166 -16.83 3.59 9.27
CA LYS A 166 -16.59 2.53 10.27
C LYS A 166 -15.12 2.58 10.72
N ARG A 167 -14.89 2.49 12.04
CA ARG A 167 -13.58 2.58 12.71
C ARG A 167 -12.51 1.57 12.23
N SER A 168 -12.82 0.68 11.30
CA SER A 168 -11.97 -0.45 10.88
C SER A 168 -11.23 -0.26 9.55
N PHE A 169 -11.22 0.93 8.95
CA PHE A 169 -10.48 1.19 7.72
C PHE A 169 -9.06 1.71 8.00
N SER A 170 -8.05 1.06 7.39
CA SER A 170 -6.68 1.56 7.32
C SER A 170 -6.49 2.38 6.05
N CYS A 171 -6.17 3.66 6.19
CA CYS A 171 -5.92 4.54 5.05
C CYS A 171 -4.49 4.34 4.52
N LEU A 172 -4.36 3.94 3.25
CA LEU A 172 -3.05 3.57 2.68
C LEU A 172 -2.31 4.77 2.09
N ALA A 173 -3.01 5.57 1.30
CA ALA A 173 -2.41 6.62 0.51
C ALA A 173 -3.41 7.70 0.12
N ARG A 174 -2.89 8.89 -0.18
CA ARG A 174 -3.57 9.93 -0.94
C ARG A 174 -3.23 9.78 -2.42
N ILE A 175 -4.23 9.88 -3.28
CA ILE A 175 -4.05 9.89 -4.73
C ILE A 175 -3.85 11.32 -5.19
N GLN A 176 -2.81 11.55 -5.99
CA GLN A 176 -2.63 12.74 -6.79
C GLN A 176 -2.68 12.39 -8.26
N LEU A 177 -3.19 13.30 -9.08
CA LEU A 177 -3.16 13.13 -10.54
C LEU A 177 -2.17 14.12 -11.12
N SER A 178 -1.10 13.59 -11.73
CA SER A 178 -0.13 14.37 -12.49
C SER A 178 -0.17 13.87 -13.93
N GLU A 179 -0.46 14.74 -14.89
CA GLU A 179 -0.48 14.40 -16.33
C GLU A 179 -1.38 13.20 -16.67
N GLY A 180 -2.54 13.07 -16.00
CA GLY A 180 -3.48 11.97 -16.22
C GLY A 180 -3.05 10.63 -15.63
N GLN A 181 -1.93 10.58 -14.91
CA GLN A 181 -1.44 9.38 -14.24
C GLN A 181 -1.57 9.49 -12.72
N PRO A 182 -2.01 8.41 -12.03
CA PRO A 182 -2.08 8.41 -10.58
C PRO A 182 -0.67 8.36 -9.98
N ARG A 183 -0.41 9.26 -9.03
CA ARG A 183 0.69 9.23 -8.06
C ARG A 183 0.11 8.92 -6.69
N PHE A 184 0.87 8.20 -5.88
CA PHE A 184 0.46 7.80 -4.54
C PHE A 184 1.35 8.46 -3.51
N GLU A 185 0.75 9.27 -2.64
CA GLU A 185 1.39 9.74 -1.41
C GLU A 185 1.00 8.82 -0.26
N PHE A 186 1.92 7.98 0.17
CA PHE A 186 1.68 7.02 1.24
C PHE A 186 1.75 7.70 2.61
N PHE A 187 0.91 7.25 3.53
CA PHE A 187 0.95 7.70 4.93
C PHE A 187 2.01 6.95 5.75
N SER A 188 2.27 5.69 5.41
CA SER A 188 3.26 4.87 6.11
C SER A 188 4.62 4.89 5.42
N PRO A 189 5.74 5.07 6.15
CA PRO A 189 7.08 5.03 5.59
C PRO A 189 7.39 3.74 4.84
N TYR A 190 7.02 2.58 5.39
CA TYR A 190 7.30 1.28 4.77
C TYR A 190 6.65 1.11 3.39
N TRP A 191 5.53 1.80 3.13
CA TRP A 191 4.88 1.83 1.82
C TRP A 191 5.67 2.71 0.84
N ALA A 192 6.15 3.87 1.29
CA ALA A 192 6.97 4.76 0.49
C ALA A 192 8.34 4.17 0.11
N ARG A 193 8.91 3.30 0.96
CA ARG A 193 10.18 2.60 0.66
C ARG A 193 10.04 1.52 -0.42
N GLY A 194 8.81 1.14 -0.77
CA GLY A 194 8.55 0.14 -1.80
C GLY A 194 8.93 -1.28 -1.39
N LEU A 195 9.40 -2.05 -2.36
CA LEU A 195 9.71 -3.48 -2.22
C LEU A 195 11.14 -3.70 -1.75
N TYR A 196 11.39 -4.82 -1.09
CA TYR A 196 12.75 -5.29 -0.86
C TYR A 196 13.29 -5.96 -2.14
N GLN A 197 14.47 -5.56 -2.59
CA GLN A 197 15.17 -6.21 -3.68
C GLN A 197 16.35 -7.01 -3.12
N ILE A 198 16.35 -8.32 -3.35
CA ILE A 198 17.41 -9.22 -2.91
C ILE A 198 18.40 -9.39 -4.07
N ARG A 199 19.65 -8.99 -3.84
CA ARG A 199 20.76 -9.27 -4.76
C ARG A 199 21.29 -10.67 -4.50
N TYR A 200 20.81 -11.64 -5.28
CA TYR A 200 21.21 -13.04 -5.10
C TYR A 200 22.71 -13.26 -5.35
N ASP A 201 23.32 -12.54 -6.29
CA ASP A 201 24.77 -12.64 -6.56
C ASP A 201 25.59 -12.26 -5.32
N THR A 202 25.30 -11.09 -4.74
CA THR A 202 25.90 -10.64 -3.48
C THR A 202 25.57 -11.63 -2.35
N LEU A 203 24.35 -12.17 -2.30
CA LEU A 203 23.98 -13.12 -1.26
C LEU A 203 24.78 -14.43 -1.35
N GLU A 204 25.14 -14.90 -2.54
CA GLU A 204 26.02 -16.06 -2.72
C GLU A 204 27.44 -15.76 -2.23
N GLU A 205 28.00 -14.58 -2.55
CA GLU A 205 29.30 -14.15 -2.02
C GLU A 205 29.32 -14.15 -0.48
N TRP A 206 28.22 -13.74 0.14
CA TRP A 206 28.04 -13.77 1.59
C TRP A 206 27.96 -15.19 2.18
N LYS A 207 27.43 -16.16 1.42
CA LYS A 207 27.39 -17.57 1.84
C LYS A 207 28.75 -18.25 1.70
N HIS A 208 29.53 -17.89 0.68
CA HIS A 208 30.84 -18.47 0.42
C HIS A 208 31.97 -17.86 1.28
N GLY A 209 31.89 -16.57 1.63
CA GLY A 209 32.97 -15.84 2.32
C GLY A 209 33.13 -16.11 3.83
N ASP A 210 32.58 -17.18 4.39
CA ASP A 210 32.53 -17.48 5.84
C ASP A 210 31.93 -16.37 6.73
N ARG A 211 31.23 -15.41 6.12
CA ARG A 211 30.60 -14.24 6.78
C ARG A 211 29.32 -14.56 7.53
N LEU A 212 28.76 -15.76 7.31
CA LEU A 212 27.54 -16.25 7.94
C LEU A 212 27.82 -17.56 8.67
N SER A 213 27.56 -17.55 9.97
CA SER A 213 27.55 -18.76 10.81
C SER A 213 26.55 -19.80 10.28
N GLY A 214 26.78 -21.08 10.61
CA GLY A 214 25.87 -22.16 10.21
C GLY A 214 24.42 -21.94 10.66
N ALA A 215 24.21 -21.31 11.83
CA ALA A 215 22.90 -20.93 12.33
C ALA A 215 22.26 -19.78 11.51
N GLU A 216 23.03 -18.76 11.14
CA GLU A 216 22.57 -17.68 10.25
C GLU A 216 22.18 -18.21 8.86
N ARG A 217 22.94 -19.16 8.28
CA ARG A 217 22.58 -19.77 6.97
C ARG A 217 21.23 -20.49 7.01
N LYS A 218 20.89 -21.15 8.13
CA LYS A 218 19.58 -21.79 8.30
C LYS A 218 18.46 -20.76 8.46
N ARG A 219 18.71 -19.68 9.21
CA ARG A 219 17.76 -18.55 9.39
C ARG A 219 17.57 -17.74 8.11
N LEU A 220 18.60 -17.63 7.27
CA LEU A 220 18.59 -16.88 6.02
C LEU A 220 17.46 -17.34 5.08
N ARG A 221 17.27 -18.66 4.94
CA ARG A 221 16.16 -19.19 4.12
C ARG A 221 14.79 -18.75 4.64
N HIS A 222 14.62 -18.68 5.95
CA HIS A 222 13.38 -18.21 6.55
C HIS A 222 13.20 -16.70 6.38
N LEU A 223 14.28 -15.93 6.56
CA LEU A 223 14.30 -14.49 6.36
C LEU A 223 13.91 -14.10 4.93
N ILE A 224 14.54 -14.73 3.92
CA ILE A 224 14.23 -14.51 2.50
C ILE A 224 12.76 -14.80 2.22
N LYS A 225 12.25 -15.95 2.69
CA LYS A 225 10.84 -16.31 2.50
C LYS A 225 9.89 -15.28 3.14
N ARG A 226 10.27 -14.71 4.29
CA ARG A 226 9.50 -13.65 4.96
C ARG A 226 9.51 -12.36 4.14
N ILE A 227 10.67 -11.95 3.63
CA ILE A 227 10.83 -10.81 2.72
C ILE A 227 9.97 -11.00 1.46
N GLU A 228 10.07 -12.16 0.80
CA GLU A 228 9.26 -12.50 -0.38
C GLU A 228 7.76 -12.42 -0.09
N THR A 229 7.32 -12.88 1.09
CA THR A 229 5.92 -12.82 1.50
C THR A 229 5.44 -11.38 1.70
N ILE A 230 6.25 -10.55 2.36
CA ILE A 230 5.98 -9.12 2.57
C ILE A 230 5.91 -8.39 1.22
N ASN A 231 6.86 -8.66 0.32
CA ASN A 231 6.87 -8.11 -1.04
C ASN A 231 5.64 -8.52 -1.83
N LEU A 232 5.23 -9.79 -1.76
CA LEU A 232 4.05 -10.27 -2.46
C LEU A 232 2.79 -9.55 -2.01
N ARG A 233 2.62 -9.34 -0.69
CA ARG A 233 1.50 -8.57 -0.14
C ARG A 233 1.52 -7.13 -0.67
N GLN A 234 2.62 -6.42 -0.50
CA GLN A 234 2.75 -5.01 -0.91
C GLN A 234 2.52 -4.86 -2.42
N ASN A 235 3.14 -5.70 -3.24
CA ASN A 235 2.97 -5.69 -4.70
C ASN A 235 1.53 -5.97 -5.11
N THR A 236 0.87 -6.95 -4.46
CA THR A 236 -0.54 -7.27 -4.76
C THR A 236 -1.45 -6.07 -4.46
N LEU A 237 -1.31 -5.48 -3.27
CA LEU A 237 -2.08 -4.32 -2.85
C LEU A 237 -1.81 -3.10 -3.74
N PHE A 238 -0.54 -2.83 -4.07
CA PHE A 238 -0.16 -1.74 -4.96
C PHE A 238 -0.77 -1.92 -6.36
N ARG A 239 -0.65 -3.11 -6.97
CA ARG A 239 -1.24 -3.41 -8.29
C ARG A 239 -2.76 -3.28 -8.29
N VAL A 240 -3.43 -3.65 -7.20
CA VAL A 240 -4.87 -3.47 -7.03
C VAL A 240 -5.21 -1.97 -6.99
N MET A 241 -4.55 -1.17 -6.16
CA MET A 241 -4.76 0.27 -6.07
C MET A 241 -4.45 0.98 -7.39
N GLU A 242 -3.32 0.68 -8.01
CA GLU A 242 -2.91 1.22 -9.31
C GLU A 242 -3.95 0.90 -10.39
N SER A 243 -4.39 -0.35 -10.48
CA SER A 243 -5.37 -0.72 -11.51
C SER A 243 -6.74 -0.07 -11.27
N ILE A 244 -7.17 0.09 -10.01
CA ILE A 244 -8.43 0.79 -9.68
C ILE A 244 -8.34 2.26 -10.08
N THR A 245 -7.26 2.93 -9.69
CA THR A 245 -7.06 4.36 -9.96
C THR A 245 -6.90 4.65 -11.45
N GLN A 246 -6.20 3.79 -12.20
CA GLN A 246 -6.10 3.90 -13.65
C GLN A 246 -7.48 3.74 -14.33
N LEU A 247 -8.28 2.76 -13.89
CA LEU A 247 -9.62 2.54 -14.46
C LEU A 247 -10.60 3.69 -14.13
N GLN A 248 -10.44 4.34 -12.98
CA GLN A 248 -11.26 5.48 -12.56
C GLN A 248 -10.61 6.84 -12.84
N ALA A 249 -9.55 6.92 -13.64
CA ALA A 249 -8.75 8.14 -13.80
C ALA A 249 -9.59 9.36 -14.23
N GLN A 250 -10.53 9.17 -15.16
CA GLN A 250 -11.44 10.23 -15.62
C GLN A 250 -12.30 10.78 -14.47
N HIS A 251 -12.90 9.90 -13.67
CA HIS A 251 -13.68 10.29 -12.49
C HIS A 251 -12.82 10.99 -11.44
N LEU A 252 -11.62 10.46 -11.17
CA LEU A 252 -10.69 11.04 -10.20
C LEU A 252 -10.24 12.45 -10.62
N GLN A 253 -10.22 12.74 -11.92
CA GLN A 253 -9.86 14.05 -12.46
C GLN A 253 -11.05 15.02 -12.48
N SER A 254 -12.21 14.59 -12.98
CA SER A 254 -13.36 15.47 -13.18
C SER A 254 -14.23 15.65 -11.93
N ARG A 255 -14.09 14.74 -10.94
CA ARG A 255 -15.01 14.58 -9.80
C ARG A 255 -16.46 14.29 -10.23
N SER A 256 -16.71 14.07 -11.52
CA SER A 256 -18.05 13.90 -12.07
C SER A 256 -18.54 12.47 -11.87
N PRO A 257 -19.72 12.26 -11.26
CA PRO A 257 -20.32 10.93 -11.17
C PRO A 257 -20.56 10.28 -12.53
N LEU A 258 -20.68 11.08 -13.60
CA LEU A 258 -20.86 10.59 -14.95
C LEU A 258 -19.64 9.83 -15.47
N ASP A 259 -18.44 10.19 -15.01
CA ASP A 259 -17.18 9.60 -15.47
C ASP A 259 -16.78 8.35 -14.68
N LEU A 260 -17.62 7.93 -13.72
CA LEU A 260 -17.46 6.66 -13.02
C LEU A 260 -17.61 5.50 -13.99
N ARG A 261 -16.60 4.65 -14.06
CA ARG A 261 -16.66 3.42 -14.85
C ARG A 261 -17.15 2.26 -13.98
N PRO A 262 -18.03 1.38 -14.50
CA PRO A 262 -18.43 0.20 -13.77
C PRO A 262 -17.27 -0.79 -13.72
N ILE A 263 -16.79 -1.09 -12.50
CA ILE A 263 -15.69 -2.03 -12.28
C ILE A 263 -16.21 -3.15 -11.41
N SER A 264 -16.31 -4.35 -11.99
CA SER A 264 -16.59 -5.54 -11.19
C SER A 264 -15.31 -6.11 -10.58
N LEU A 265 -15.44 -6.69 -9.39
CA LEU A 265 -14.33 -7.37 -8.72
C LEU A 265 -13.77 -8.52 -9.58
N ARG A 266 -14.61 -9.22 -10.33
CA ARG A 266 -14.18 -10.27 -11.28
C ARG A 266 -13.35 -9.71 -12.42
N MET A 267 -13.76 -8.57 -12.99
CA MET A 267 -13.00 -7.90 -14.05
C MET A 267 -11.61 -7.48 -13.55
N LEU A 268 -11.54 -6.89 -12.36
CA LEU A 268 -10.27 -6.50 -11.75
C LEU A 268 -9.37 -7.71 -11.47
N ALA A 269 -9.94 -8.79 -10.91
CA ALA A 269 -9.23 -10.04 -10.66
C ALA A 269 -8.67 -10.67 -11.94
N HIS A 270 -9.47 -10.73 -13.00
CA HIS A 270 -9.03 -11.22 -14.31
C HIS A 270 -7.88 -10.37 -14.89
N ARG A 271 -8.01 -9.04 -14.86
CA ARG A 271 -6.98 -8.11 -15.34
C ARG A 271 -5.65 -8.28 -14.60
N LEU A 272 -5.70 -8.53 -13.29
CA LEU A 272 -4.52 -8.68 -12.45
C LEU A 272 -3.96 -10.11 -12.39
N GLN A 273 -4.65 -11.08 -13.01
CA GLN A 273 -4.37 -12.52 -12.90
C GLN A 273 -4.36 -13.01 -11.45
N LEU A 274 -5.32 -12.50 -10.66
CA LEU A 274 -5.50 -12.86 -9.25
C LEU A 274 -6.83 -13.59 -9.05
N ALA A 275 -6.94 -14.36 -7.98
CA ALA A 275 -8.22 -14.91 -7.57
C ALA A 275 -9.16 -13.77 -7.10
N PRO A 276 -10.47 -13.82 -7.39
CA PRO A 276 -11.43 -12.84 -6.88
C PRO A 276 -11.37 -12.65 -5.36
N SER A 277 -11.20 -13.75 -4.61
CA SER A 277 -11.06 -13.68 -3.14
C SER A 277 -9.83 -12.91 -2.69
N THR A 278 -8.70 -12.97 -3.42
CA THR A 278 -7.51 -12.17 -3.14
C THR A 278 -7.77 -10.69 -3.34
N VAL A 279 -8.42 -10.32 -4.45
CA VAL A 279 -8.78 -8.91 -4.71
C VAL A 279 -9.78 -8.40 -3.68
N SER A 280 -10.76 -9.23 -3.29
CA SER A 280 -11.72 -8.88 -2.24
C SER A 280 -11.02 -8.58 -0.93
N ARG A 281 -10.14 -9.47 -0.45
CA ARG A 281 -9.37 -9.26 0.78
C ARG A 281 -8.44 -8.05 0.69
N ALA A 282 -7.83 -7.84 -0.47
CA ALA A 282 -6.94 -6.72 -0.73
C ALA A 282 -7.64 -5.34 -0.61
N ILE A 283 -8.93 -5.25 -0.95
CA ILE A 283 -9.69 -3.99 -0.82
C ILE A 283 -10.51 -3.91 0.47
N SER A 284 -10.78 -5.04 1.12
CA SER A 284 -11.47 -5.08 2.41
C SER A 284 -10.69 -4.28 3.45
N HIS A 285 -11.41 -3.49 4.24
CA HIS A 285 -10.87 -2.73 5.37
C HIS A 285 -9.77 -1.71 5.02
N ARG A 286 -9.65 -1.31 3.75
CA ARG A 286 -8.70 -0.29 3.31
C ARG A 286 -9.38 0.90 2.66
N SER A 287 -8.83 2.08 2.92
CA SER A 287 -9.28 3.35 2.39
C SER A 287 -8.11 4.10 1.73
N ILE A 288 -8.48 5.11 0.96
CA ILE A 288 -7.59 6.01 0.24
C ILE A 288 -8.17 7.42 0.32
N VAL A 289 -7.30 8.42 0.32
CA VAL A 289 -7.72 9.81 0.17
C VAL A 289 -7.77 10.16 -1.31
N LEU A 290 -8.93 10.60 -1.78
CA LEU A 290 -9.15 11.02 -3.16
C LEU A 290 -8.42 12.34 -3.45
N PRO A 291 -8.19 12.71 -4.72
CA PRO A 291 -7.45 13.92 -5.08
C PRO A 291 -8.00 15.23 -4.48
N TRP A 292 -9.30 15.27 -4.19
CA TRP A 292 -9.97 16.40 -3.54
C TRP A 292 -10.05 16.30 -2.01
N GLY A 293 -9.24 15.43 -1.39
CA GLY A 293 -9.06 15.35 0.07
C GLY A 293 -10.06 14.47 0.82
N LYS A 294 -11.11 13.97 0.18
CA LYS A 294 -12.07 13.07 0.83
C LYS A 294 -11.51 11.65 0.97
N GLU A 295 -11.53 11.11 2.19
CA GLU A 295 -11.25 9.69 2.40
C GLU A 295 -12.42 8.82 1.92
N ALA A 296 -12.11 7.75 1.20
CA ALA A 296 -13.09 6.78 0.72
C ALA A 296 -12.56 5.34 0.84
N PRO A 297 -13.43 4.36 1.16
CA PRO A 297 -13.07 2.95 1.04
C PRO A 297 -12.62 2.63 -0.38
N LEU A 298 -11.60 1.76 -0.53
CA LEU A 298 -11.16 1.30 -1.86
C LEU A 298 -12.31 0.64 -2.64
N SER A 299 -13.21 -0.06 -1.95
CA SER A 299 -14.41 -0.66 -2.52
C SER A 299 -15.37 0.35 -3.15
N ALA A 300 -15.35 1.63 -2.73
CA ALA A 300 -16.20 2.66 -3.30
C ALA A 300 -15.81 3.01 -4.75
N LEU A 301 -14.55 2.78 -5.13
CA LEU A 301 -14.04 2.93 -6.49
C LEU A 301 -14.29 1.71 -7.38
N LEU A 302 -14.95 0.67 -6.88
CA LEU A 302 -15.46 -0.47 -7.66
C LEU A 302 -16.99 -0.42 -7.72
N PRO A 303 -17.60 0.62 -8.32
CA PRO A 303 -19.04 0.66 -8.44
C PRO A 303 -19.52 -0.46 -9.39
N GLY A 304 -20.50 -1.23 -8.93
CA GLY A 304 -21.20 -2.17 -9.80
C GLY A 304 -21.95 -1.43 -10.92
N GLN A 305 -22.20 -2.12 -12.03
CA GLN A 305 -22.88 -1.57 -13.21
C GLN A 305 -24.21 -0.88 -12.86
N ARG A 306 -25.03 -1.49 -12.01
CA ARG A 306 -26.31 -0.91 -11.58
C ARG A 306 -26.14 0.43 -10.86
N ARG A 307 -25.12 0.57 -10.02
CA ARG A 307 -24.83 1.83 -9.31
C ARG A 307 -24.45 2.93 -10.30
N VAL A 308 -23.55 2.66 -11.24
CA VAL A 308 -23.14 3.63 -12.26
C VAL A 308 -24.33 4.08 -13.11
N VAL A 309 -25.14 3.12 -13.57
CA VAL A 309 -26.35 3.41 -14.35
C VAL A 309 -27.30 4.32 -13.56
N ARG A 310 -27.50 4.06 -12.27
CA ARG A 310 -28.34 4.89 -11.41
C ARG A 310 -27.84 6.34 -11.33
N GLU A 311 -26.54 6.55 -11.09
CA GLU A 311 -25.95 7.90 -11.00
C GLU A 311 -26.09 8.67 -12.33
N VAL A 312 -25.85 8.00 -13.45
CA VAL A 312 -25.98 8.60 -14.79
C VAL A 312 -27.44 8.95 -15.10
N LEU A 313 -28.36 8.02 -14.85
CA LEU A 313 -29.80 8.25 -15.08
C LEU A 313 -30.35 9.35 -14.18
N ALA A 314 -29.94 9.42 -12.92
CA ALA A 314 -30.37 10.47 -12.00
C ALA A 314 -29.95 11.86 -12.52
N ARG A 315 -28.69 12.01 -12.94
CA ARG A 315 -28.17 13.23 -13.57
C ARG A 315 -28.94 13.62 -14.83
N TRP A 316 -29.21 12.70 -15.73
CA TRP A 316 -29.95 13.00 -16.96
C TRP A 316 -31.42 13.39 -16.69
N LEU A 317 -32.05 12.75 -15.70
CA LEU A 317 -33.41 13.10 -15.29
C LEU A 317 -33.47 14.47 -14.59
N GLU A 318 -32.46 14.84 -13.81
CA GLU A 318 -32.30 16.19 -13.26
C GLU A 318 -32.15 17.25 -14.34
N GLN A 319 -31.48 16.91 -15.44
CA GLN A 319 -31.33 17.77 -16.62
C GLN A 319 -32.60 17.84 -17.49
N GLY A 320 -33.69 17.17 -17.10
CA GLY A 320 -34.98 17.26 -17.77
C GLY A 320 -35.09 16.46 -19.08
N THR A 321 -34.31 15.38 -19.24
CA THR A 321 -34.42 14.55 -20.45
C THR A 321 -35.84 13.97 -20.64
N SER A 322 -36.41 14.13 -21.83
CA SER A 322 -37.68 13.53 -22.26
C SER A 322 -37.51 12.15 -22.92
N GLU A 323 -36.27 11.62 -22.95
CA GLU A 323 -35.93 10.37 -23.62
C GLU A 323 -36.69 9.15 -23.04
N SER A 324 -37.17 8.31 -23.95
CA SER A 324 -37.76 7.02 -23.63
C SER A 324 -36.74 6.05 -23.00
N ASP A 325 -37.21 5.00 -22.31
CA ASP A 325 -36.32 4.00 -21.71
C ASP A 325 -35.40 3.31 -22.74
N SER A 326 -35.85 3.18 -23.99
CA SER A 326 -35.05 2.64 -25.11
C SER A 326 -33.96 3.60 -25.55
N GLN A 327 -34.30 4.88 -25.74
CA GLN A 327 -33.33 5.92 -26.10
C GLN A 327 -32.23 6.07 -25.04
N LEU A 328 -32.59 6.01 -23.77
CA LEU A 328 -31.62 6.02 -22.68
C LEU A 328 -30.69 4.81 -22.68
N ALA A 329 -31.19 3.63 -23.04
CA ALA A 329 -30.36 2.42 -23.14
C ALA A 329 -29.35 2.54 -24.30
N GLU A 330 -29.78 3.07 -25.44
CA GLU A 330 -28.90 3.35 -26.59
C GLU A 330 -27.87 4.42 -26.25
N ARG A 331 -28.29 5.50 -25.60
CA ARG A 331 -27.40 6.56 -25.15
C ARG A 331 -26.34 6.07 -24.16
N LEU A 332 -26.70 5.21 -23.21
CA LEU A 332 -25.73 4.56 -22.30
C LEU A 332 -24.73 3.67 -23.05
N ALA A 333 -25.17 2.99 -24.11
CA ALA A 333 -24.29 2.18 -24.95
C ALA A 333 -23.35 3.05 -25.78
N LEU A 334 -23.83 4.15 -26.37
CA LEU A 334 -23.06 5.06 -27.22
C LEU A 334 -22.09 5.93 -26.42
N GLU A 335 -22.58 6.66 -25.41
CA GLU A 335 -21.76 7.63 -24.66
C GLU A 335 -20.85 6.97 -23.62
N ARG A 336 -21.24 5.80 -23.09
CA ARG A 336 -20.58 5.19 -21.92
C ARG A 336 -20.13 3.75 -22.14
N GLY A 337 -20.46 3.14 -23.28
CA GLY A 337 -20.16 1.73 -23.55
C GLY A 337 -20.94 0.75 -22.66
N ILE A 338 -21.99 1.19 -21.96
CA ILE A 338 -22.75 0.38 -21.01
C ILE A 338 -23.97 -0.19 -21.72
N ARG A 339 -23.90 -1.46 -22.13
CA ARG A 339 -25.03 -2.17 -22.71
C ARG A 339 -25.95 -2.71 -21.61
N ILE A 340 -27.19 -2.21 -21.57
CA ILE A 340 -28.24 -2.68 -20.66
C ILE A 340 -29.58 -2.79 -21.39
N SER A 341 -30.47 -3.61 -20.82
CA SER A 341 -31.82 -3.75 -21.35
C SER A 341 -32.71 -2.56 -20.99
N ARG A 342 -33.72 -2.29 -21.82
CA ARG A 342 -34.80 -1.33 -21.51
C ARG A 342 -35.44 -1.60 -20.14
N ARG A 343 -35.63 -2.87 -19.76
CA ARG A 343 -36.21 -3.26 -18.46
C ARG A 343 -35.34 -2.82 -17.29
N THR A 344 -34.02 -2.89 -17.44
CA THR A 344 -33.05 -2.44 -16.44
C THR A 344 -33.11 -0.92 -16.26
N VAL A 345 -33.21 -0.17 -17.38
CA VAL A 345 -33.39 1.30 -17.34
C VAL A 345 -34.68 1.66 -16.60
N ASN A 346 -35.80 1.03 -16.98
CA ASN A 346 -37.10 1.27 -16.36
C ASN A 346 -37.08 1.00 -14.85
N ALA A 347 -36.51 -0.13 -14.43
CA ALA A 347 -36.38 -0.49 -13.02
C ALA A 347 -35.58 0.55 -12.22
N VAL A 348 -34.43 0.99 -12.73
CA VAL A 348 -33.59 2.01 -12.07
C VAL A 348 -34.28 3.38 -12.07
N ARG A 349 -34.94 3.77 -13.16
CA ARG A 349 -35.71 5.01 -13.28
C ARG A 349 -36.86 5.06 -12.26
N ASN A 350 -37.58 3.96 -12.06
CA ASN A 350 -38.62 3.87 -11.04
C ASN A 350 -38.06 3.91 -9.62
N GLU A 351 -36.90 3.31 -9.39
CA GLU A 351 -36.20 3.36 -8.09
C GLU A 351 -35.82 4.81 -7.73
N ILE A 352 -35.28 5.58 -8.69
CA ILE A 352 -34.96 7.01 -8.51
C ILE A 352 -36.21 7.83 -8.20
N ARG A 353 -37.32 7.57 -8.90
CA ARG A 353 -38.60 8.27 -8.67
C ARG A 353 -39.22 7.98 -7.30
N LYS A 354 -38.99 6.80 -6.73
CA LYS A 354 -39.48 6.43 -5.39
C LYS A 354 -38.66 7.01 -4.23
N GLN A 355 -37.45 7.49 -4.51
CA GLN A 355 -36.53 8.08 -3.53
C GLN A 355 -36.59 9.62 -3.51
N ARG A 356 -37.36 10.22 -4.43
CA ARG A 356 -37.81 11.61 -4.39
C ARG A 356 -39.20 11.65 -3.76
#